data_AF-A0A069ANL9-F1
#
_entry.id   AF-A0A069ANL9-F1
#
_cell.length_a   1.000
_cell.length_b   1.000
_cell.length_c   1.000
_cell.angle_alpha   90.00
_cell.angle_beta   90.00
_cell.angle_gamma   90.00
#
_symmetry.space_group_name_H-M   'P 1'
#
loop_
_entity.id
_entity.type
_entity.pdbx_description
1 polymer ?
#
loop_
_entity_poly.entity_id
_entity_poly.type
_entity_poly.pdbx_seq_one_letter_code
_entity_poly.pdbx_strand_id
1 'polypeptide(L)' 'MGIIESASKLAEMVHLLAVEKGITDIEAWDEAVKEYSKIYEERRNE' A
#
# COMPACT_ATOMS: atom_id res chain seq x y z
N MET A 1 -12.75 -3.53 7.29
CA MET A 1 -11.36 -4.01 7.30
C MET A 1 -10.74 -3.52 8.60
N GLY A 2 -10.20 -4.42 9.43
CA GLY A 2 -9.60 -4.07 10.71
C GLY A 2 -8.18 -3.49 10.54
N ILE A 3 -7.68 -2.75 11.53
CA ILE A 3 -6.37 -2.06 11.46
C ILE A 3 -5.22 -3.03 11.12
N ILE A 4 -5.25 -4.25 11.68
CA ILE A 4 -4.23 -5.27 11.44
C ILE A 4 -4.25 -5.73 9.98
N GLU A 5 -5.44 -6.03 9.45
CA GLU A 5 -5.63 -6.48 8.07
C GLU A 5 -5.22 -5.40 7.07
N SER A 6 -5.48 -4.13 7.42
CA SER A 6 -5.04 -2.98 6.64
C SER A 6 -3.52 -2.85 6.59
N ALA A 7 -2.86 -2.99 7.74
CA ALA A 7 -1.40 -2.94 7.83
C ALA A 7 -0.73 -4.08 7.03
N SER A 8 -1.28 -5.29 7.09
CA SER A 8 -0.78 -6.43 6.30
C SER A 8 -0.87 -6.17 4.80
N LYS A 9 -2.01 -5.65 4.32
CA LYS A 9 -2.17 -5.34 2.89
C LYS A 9 -1.25 -4.22 2.41
N LEU A 10 -1.04 -3.19 3.25
CA LEU A 10 -0.11 -2.12 2.91
C LEU A 10 1.33 -2.66 2.81
N ALA A 11 1.75 -3.49 3.76
CA ALA A 11 3.08 -4.11 3.73
C ALA A 11 3.28 -5.00 2.49
N GLU A 12 2.25 -5.74 2.08
CA GLU A 12 2.27 -6.53 0.86
C GLU A 12 2.40 -5.66 -0.40
N MET A 13 1.65 -4.56 -0.48
CA MET A 13 1.77 -3.60 -1.59
C MET A 13 3.16 -2.97 -1.67
N VAL A 14 3.71 -2.57 -0.52
CA VAL A 14 5.07 -2.00 -0.44
C VAL A 14 6.09 -2.98 -1.02
N HIS A 15 6.03 -4.24 -0.58
CA HIS A 15 6.97 -5.26 -1.02
C HIS A 15 6.85 -5.55 -2.51
N LEU A 16 5.63 -5.67 -3.04
CA LEU A 16 5.39 -5.90 -4.46
C LEU A 16 5.93 -4.75 -5.31
N LEU A 17 5.66 -3.50 -4.90
CA LEU A 17 6.13 -2.31 -5.60
C LEU A 17 7.67 -2.20 -5.56
N ALA A 18 8.28 -2.54 -4.43
CA ALA A 18 9.73 -2.57 -4.29
C ALA A 18 10.38 -3.58 -5.24
N VAL A 19 9.83 -4.80 -5.32
CA VAL A 19 10.28 -5.85 -6.24
C VAL A 19 10.09 -5.44 -7.70
N GLU A 20 8.95 -4.87 -8.06
CA GLU A 20 8.65 -4.44 -9.43
C GLU A 20 9.63 -3.36 -9.91
N LYS A 21 9.98 -2.43 -9.03
CA LYS A 21 10.85 -1.29 -9.37
C LYS A 21 12.33 -1.56 -9.12
N GLY A 22 12.68 -2.68 -8.50
CA GLY A 22 14.06 -3.00 -8.11
C GLY A 22 14.63 -2.03 -7.07
N ILE A 23 13.76 -1.51 -6.19
CA ILE A 23 14.12 -0.59 -5.10
C ILE A 23 13.90 -1.26 -3.74
N THR A 24 14.25 -0.59 -2.66
CA THR A 24 14.00 -1.08 -1.31
C THR A 24 12.55 -0.82 -0.86
N ASP A 25 12.05 -1.63 0.07
CA ASP A 25 10.72 -1.44 0.68
C ASP A 25 10.54 -0.03 1.28
N ILE A 26 11.62 0.57 1.81
CA ILE A 26 11.59 1.93 2.37
C ILE A 26 11.34 2.97 1.28
N GLU A 27 11.95 2.81 0.11
CA GLU A 27 11.76 3.71 -1.04
C GLU A 27 10.37 3.54 -1.66
N ALA A 28 9.83 2.32 -1.65
CA ALA A 28 8.49 2.01 -2.13
C ALA A 28 7.36 2.49 -1.18
N TRP A 29 7.67 2.80 0.08
CA TRP A 29 6.66 3.04 1.12
C TRP A 29 5.72 4.20 0.79
N ASP A 30 6.25 5.35 0.40
CA ASP A 30 5.45 6.56 0.17
C ASP A 30 4.48 6.40 -1.01
N GLU A 31 4.91 5.68 -2.05
CA GLU A 31 4.08 5.41 -3.22
C GLU A 31 3.00 4.36 -2.92
N ALA A 32 3.36 3.27 -2.24
CA ALA A 32 2.40 2.26 -1.83
C ALA A 32 1.32 2.84 -0.89
N VAL A 33 1.69 3.74 0.03
CA VAL A 33 0.73 4.45 0.90
C VAL A 33 -0.23 5.33 0.09
N LYS A 34 0.28 6.05 -0.93
CA LYS A 34 -0.57 6.86 -1.81
C LYS A 34 -1.56 6.02 -2.59
N GLU A 35 -1.13 4.90 -3.16
CA GLU A 35 -2.03 3.99 -3.88
C GLU A 35 -3.05 3.33 -2.95
N TYR A 36 -2.60 2.85 -1.80
CA TYR A 36 -3.48 2.26 -0.79
C TYR A 36 -4.55 3.26 -0.30
N SER A 37 -4.20 4.53 -0.15
CA SER A 37 -5.12 5.59 0.26
C SER A 37 -6.21 5.83 -0.78
N LYS A 38 -5.89 5.79 -2.07
CA LYS A 38 -6.90 5.90 -3.15
C LYS A 38 -7.92 4.77 -3.10
N ILE A 39 -7.46 3.53 -2.90
CA ILE A 39 -8.34 2.34 -2.74
C ILE A 39 -9.27 2.50 -1.52
N TYR A 40 -8.86 3.27 -0.51
CA TYR A 40 -9.68 3.58 0.66
C TYR A 40 -10.66 4.72 0.43
N GLU A 41 -10.27 5.76 -0.31
CA GLU A 41 -11.15 6.89 -0.64
C GLU A 41 -12.25 6.49 -1.62
N GLU A 42 -11.94 5.67 -2.61
CA GLU A 42 -12.93 5.15 -3.57
C GLU A 42 -14.02 4.33 -2.86
N ARG A 43 -13.65 3.47 -1.90
CA ARG A 43 -14.59 2.72 -1.06
C ARG A 43 -15.40 3.55 -0.07
N ARG A 44 -15.00 4.79 0.22
CA ARG A 44 -15.77 5.70 1.08
C ARG A 44 -16.85 6.44 0.28
N ASN A 45 -16.64 6.61 -1.02
CA ASN A 45 -17.56 7.30 -1.93
C ASN A 45 -18.58 6.35 -2.58
N GLU A 46 -18.45 5.04 -2.37
CA GLU A 46 -19.47 4.00 -2.65
C GLU A 46 -20.39 3.76 -1.43
#